data_AF-A0A7I8CCA3-F1
#
_entry.id   AF-A0A7I8CCA3-F1
#
_cell.length_a   1.000
_cell.length_b   1.000
_cell.length_c   1.000
_cell.angle_alpha   90.00
_cell.angle_beta   90.00
_cell.angle_gamma   90.00
#
_symmetry.space_group_name_H-M   'P 1'
#
loop_
_entity.id
_entity.type
_entity.pdbx_description
1 polymer ?
#
loop_
_entity_poly.entity_id
_entity_poly.type
_entity_poly.pdbx_seq_one_letter_code
_entity_poly.pdbx_strand_id
1 'polypeptide(L)'
;MTVAIDQGPRVTAFVSDVLNGTVARIDINIGDSGAMLLGSSHIIASGYAHRTDPAALVVGPTGLAYDAPHDVLYVASTGDNAVFAVSGALALTHDGGMGRLIYQDNTHLHGPLALALAPNGDLVTANGDAVNPPDPQHSSEIVEFTPGGTFIAQMQVDPAAGAAFGLAFGLSSSGQSQFAAVNDSTNTATVWTLRPSSGN
;
A
#
# COMPACT_ATOMS: atom_id res chain seq x y z
N MET A 1 7.57 3.68 1.36
CA MET A 1 6.39 4.32 0.73
C MET A 1 5.83 5.39 1.65
N THR A 2 5.12 6.38 1.10
CA THR A 2 4.55 7.50 1.87
C THR A 2 3.09 7.72 1.54
N VAL A 3 2.25 7.90 2.57
CA VAL A 3 0.89 8.44 2.44
C VAL A 3 0.84 9.75 3.21
N ALA A 4 0.38 10.82 2.59
CA ALA A 4 0.33 12.15 3.20
C ALA A 4 -1.12 12.65 3.31
N ILE A 5 -1.41 13.31 4.42
CA ILE A 5 -2.66 14.01 4.70
C ILE A 5 -2.31 15.49 4.79
N ASP A 6 -2.87 16.27 3.88
CA ASP A 6 -2.71 17.72 3.84
C ASP A 6 -3.88 18.40 4.57
N GLN A 7 -3.56 19.17 5.61
CA GLN A 7 -4.50 19.99 6.37
C GLN A 7 -4.08 21.48 6.34
N GLY A 8 -3.47 21.92 5.23
CA GLY A 8 -2.96 23.28 5.03
C GLY A 8 -1.56 23.44 5.61
N PRO A 9 -1.35 24.26 6.66
CA PRO A 9 -0.03 24.44 7.25
C PRO A 9 0.43 23.20 8.04
N ARG A 10 -0.44 22.21 8.27
CA ARG A 10 -0.07 20.95 8.92
C ARG A 10 -0.20 19.80 7.93
N VAL A 11 0.85 19.01 7.84
CA VAL A 11 0.90 17.79 7.05
C VAL A 11 1.26 16.64 7.96
N THR A 12 0.50 15.55 7.89
CA THR A 12 0.86 14.28 8.52
C THR A 12 1.21 13.29 7.42
N ALA A 13 2.37 12.67 7.50
CA ALA A 13 2.82 11.66 6.57
C ALA A 13 3.09 10.34 7.29
N PHE A 14 2.53 9.24 6.78
CA PHE A 14 2.94 7.90 7.17
C PHE A 14 4.04 7.44 6.23
N VAL A 15 5.18 7.03 6.78
CA VAL A 15 6.36 6.62 6.02
C VAL A 15 6.78 5.22 6.45
N SER A 16 6.81 4.29 5.51
CA SER A 16 7.35 2.96 5.77
C SER A 16 8.86 2.92 5.58
N ASP A 17 9.55 2.30 6.53
CA ASP A 17 10.98 2.04 6.50
C ASP A 17 11.23 0.54 6.31
N VAL A 18 11.61 0.17 5.09
CA VAL A 18 11.92 -1.20 4.69
C VAL A 18 13.25 -1.69 5.25
N LEU A 19 14.14 -0.81 5.72
CA LEU A 19 15.45 -1.21 6.24
C LEU A 19 15.35 -1.78 7.64
N ASN A 20 14.35 -1.36 8.42
CA ASN A 20 14.18 -1.77 9.82
C ASN A 20 12.79 -2.36 10.11
N GLY A 21 11.92 -2.49 9.09
CA GLY A 21 10.59 -3.08 9.25
C GLY A 21 9.66 -2.25 10.14
N THR A 22 9.66 -0.93 9.95
CA THR A 22 8.85 0.01 10.76
C THR A 22 8.00 0.94 9.91
N VAL A 23 7.05 1.62 10.54
CA VAL A 23 6.27 2.71 9.96
C VAL A 23 6.26 3.88 10.93
N ALA A 24 6.63 5.06 10.43
CA ALA A 24 6.60 6.33 11.15
C ALA A 24 5.37 7.14 10.78
N ARG A 25 4.76 7.83 11.76
CA ARG A 25 3.96 9.03 11.53
C ARG A 25 4.85 10.25 11.71
N ILE A 26 4.95 11.06 10.67
CA ILE A 26 5.74 12.28 10.60
C ILE A 26 4.77 13.45 10.52
N ASP A 27 4.76 14.28 11.56
CA ASP A 27 3.95 15.49 11.60
C ASP A 27 4.82 16.70 11.26
N ILE A 28 4.40 17.48 10.28
CA ILE A 28 5.15 18.60 9.71
C ILE A 28 4.29 19.85 9.77
N ASN A 29 4.88 20.96 10.21
CA ASN A 29 4.30 22.28 10.06
C ASN A 29 5.00 23.03 8.92
N ILE A 30 4.24 23.43 7.90
CA ILE A 30 4.71 24.22 6.75
C ILE A 30 4.29 25.67 6.98
N GLY A 31 5.28 26.56 7.03
CA GLY A 31 5.06 28.01 7.11
C GLY A 31 6.04 28.78 6.24
N ASP A 32 6.04 30.11 6.38
CA ASP A 32 6.85 31.01 5.55
C ASP A 32 8.37 30.73 5.65
N SER A 33 8.82 30.17 6.78
CA SER A 33 10.21 29.78 7.03
C SER A 33 10.55 28.35 6.58
N GLY A 34 9.64 27.66 5.88
CA GLY A 34 9.80 26.29 5.41
C GLY A 34 9.06 25.24 6.26
N ALA A 35 9.46 23.98 6.08
CA ALA A 35 8.89 22.82 6.77
C ALA A 35 9.63 22.51 8.07
N MET A 36 8.90 22.36 9.17
CA MET A 36 9.41 22.01 10.48
C MET A 36 8.80 20.70 10.97
N LEU A 37 9.66 19.74 11.36
CA LEU A 37 9.22 18.52 12.02
C LEU A 37 8.64 18.83 13.41
N LEU A 38 7.47 18.28 13.71
CA LEU A 38 6.82 18.42 15.01
C LEU A 38 7.22 17.26 15.93
N GLY A 39 7.33 17.56 17.23
CA GLY A 39 7.63 16.57 18.28
C GLY A 39 6.54 15.52 18.49
N SER A 40 5.41 15.63 17.80
CA SER A 40 4.34 14.60 17.74
C SER A 40 4.63 13.50 16.72
N SER A 41 5.78 13.52 16.06
CA SER A 41 6.21 12.45 15.15
C SER A 41 6.65 11.22 15.94
N HIS A 42 6.16 10.03 15.57
CA HIS A 42 6.42 8.78 16.28
C HIS A 42 6.62 7.61 15.31
N ILE A 43 7.42 6.61 15.70
CA ILE A 43 7.26 5.25 15.15
C ILE A 43 5.94 4.72 15.71
N ILE A 44 5.04 4.33 14.82
CA ILE A 44 3.68 3.90 15.18
C ILE A 44 3.44 2.41 14.95
N ALA A 45 4.29 1.76 14.15
CA ALA A 45 4.24 0.32 13.92
C ALA A 45 5.64 -0.25 13.65
N SER A 46 5.85 -1.50 14.04
CA SER A 46 7.12 -2.23 13.85
C SER A 46 6.91 -3.75 13.81
N GLY A 47 8.00 -4.47 13.58
CA GLY A 47 8.02 -5.94 13.61
C GLY A 47 7.78 -6.60 12.26
N TYR A 48 7.66 -5.82 11.19
CA TYR A 48 7.50 -6.34 9.83
C TYR A 48 8.78 -7.04 9.35
N ALA A 49 8.64 -8.18 8.69
CA ALA A 49 9.75 -8.89 8.11
C ALA A 49 10.48 -7.99 7.10
N HIS A 50 11.79 -7.90 7.24
CA HIS A 50 12.65 -7.12 6.35
C HIS A 50 13.98 -7.84 6.12
N ARG A 51 14.48 -7.76 4.89
CA ARG A 51 15.78 -8.31 4.49
C ARG A 51 16.19 -7.75 3.13
N THR A 52 17.47 -7.83 2.81
CA THR A 52 17.92 -7.69 1.43
C THR A 52 17.40 -8.87 0.60
N ASP A 53 17.16 -8.63 -0.68
CA ASP A 53 16.62 -9.64 -1.58
C ASP A 53 17.23 -9.50 -2.99
N PRO A 54 17.76 -10.58 -3.60
CA PRO A 54 18.38 -10.48 -4.91
C PRO A 54 17.37 -10.20 -6.04
N ALA A 55 16.09 -10.53 -5.86
CA ALA A 55 15.04 -10.29 -6.84
C ALA A 55 14.38 -8.90 -6.66
N ALA A 56 14.37 -8.35 -5.44
CA ALA A 56 13.67 -7.09 -5.13
C ALA A 56 14.54 -5.99 -4.50
N LEU A 57 15.87 -6.16 -4.43
CA LEU A 57 16.84 -5.36 -3.65
C LEU A 57 16.61 -5.45 -2.12
N VAL A 58 15.41 -5.12 -1.66
CA VAL A 58 14.98 -5.18 -0.27
C VAL A 58 13.49 -5.53 -0.22
N VAL A 59 13.10 -6.37 0.74
CA VAL A 59 11.70 -6.62 1.09
C VAL A 59 11.43 -6.10 2.49
N GLY A 60 10.21 -5.63 2.72
CA GLY A 60 9.80 -4.96 3.96
C GLY A 60 8.32 -4.55 3.93
N PRO A 61 7.89 -3.64 4.82
CA PRO A 61 6.64 -2.90 4.67
C PRO A 61 6.75 -1.92 3.50
N THR A 62 6.36 -2.33 2.30
CA THR A 62 6.59 -1.58 1.06
C THR A 62 5.41 -0.72 0.64
N GLY A 63 4.18 -1.10 0.98
CA GLY A 63 2.97 -0.39 0.60
C GLY A 63 2.19 0.14 1.80
N LEU A 64 1.58 1.31 1.65
CA LEU A 64 0.75 1.95 2.68
C LEU A 64 -0.55 2.46 2.04
N ALA A 65 -1.68 2.29 2.72
CA ALA A 65 -2.94 2.93 2.37
C ALA A 65 -3.64 3.41 3.64
N TYR A 66 -4.15 4.64 3.64
CA TYR A 66 -4.76 5.23 4.84
C TYR A 66 -6.25 5.50 4.63
N ASP A 67 -7.08 4.93 5.49
CA ASP A 67 -8.52 5.11 5.57
C ASP A 67 -8.83 6.20 6.60
N ALA A 68 -8.97 7.43 6.11
CA ALA A 68 -9.18 8.60 6.96
C ALA A 68 -10.52 8.58 7.74
N PRO A 69 -11.66 8.17 7.15
CA PRO A 69 -12.91 8.03 7.90
C PRO A 69 -12.84 7.12 9.13
N HIS A 70 -12.05 6.03 9.06
CA HIS A 70 -11.95 5.06 10.15
C HIS A 70 -10.65 5.16 10.98
N ASP A 71 -9.73 6.08 10.62
CA ASP A 71 -8.39 6.21 11.19
C ASP A 71 -7.64 4.86 11.21
N VAL A 72 -7.54 4.23 10.03
CA VAL A 72 -6.82 2.96 9.85
C VAL A 72 -5.73 3.12 8.81
N LEU A 73 -4.49 2.83 9.20
CA LEU A 73 -3.38 2.67 8.27
C LEU A 73 -3.20 1.19 7.93
N TYR A 74 -3.35 0.85 6.67
CA TYR A 74 -3.04 -0.47 6.15
C TYR A 74 -1.59 -0.53 5.69
N VAL A 75 -0.91 -1.61 6.03
CA VAL A 75 0.50 -1.85 5.73
C VAL A 75 0.63 -3.14 4.94
N ALA A 76 1.06 -3.03 3.70
CA ALA A 76 1.47 -4.16 2.90
C ALA A 76 2.90 -4.55 3.27
N SER A 77 3.04 -5.68 3.98
CA SER A 77 4.33 -6.28 4.29
C SER A 77 4.68 -7.31 3.21
N THR A 78 5.53 -6.91 2.26
CA THR A 78 6.04 -7.82 1.23
C THR A 78 6.73 -9.00 1.89
N GLY A 79 7.60 -8.74 2.88
CA GLY A 79 8.40 -9.77 3.55
C GLY A 79 7.58 -10.85 4.26
N ASP A 80 6.43 -10.47 4.84
CA ASP A 80 5.53 -11.38 5.55
C ASP A 80 4.47 -12.03 4.63
N ASN A 81 4.44 -11.64 3.35
CA ASN A 81 3.34 -11.93 2.43
C ASN A 81 1.97 -11.69 3.07
N ALA A 82 1.78 -10.49 3.62
CA ALA A 82 0.59 -10.18 4.42
C ALA A 82 0.28 -8.68 4.41
N VAL A 83 -0.98 -8.35 4.69
CA VAL A 83 -1.44 -6.98 4.91
C VAL A 83 -1.98 -6.86 6.33
N PHE A 84 -1.52 -5.82 7.03
CA PHE A 84 -1.89 -5.51 8.40
C PHE A 84 -2.66 -4.19 8.49
N ALA A 85 -3.46 -4.03 9.54
CA ALA A 85 -4.18 -2.82 9.87
C ALA A 85 -3.72 -2.25 11.22
N VAL A 86 -3.28 -1.00 11.20
CA VAL A 86 -2.91 -0.19 12.36
C VAL A 86 -4.04 0.80 12.61
N SER A 87 -4.89 0.51 13.59
CA SER A 87 -6.02 1.36 13.98
C SER A 87 -5.58 2.52 14.86
N GLY A 88 -6.25 3.67 14.76
CA GLY A 88 -5.93 4.86 15.53
C GLY A 88 -4.60 5.50 15.11
N ALA A 89 -4.19 5.35 13.85
CA ALA A 89 -2.85 5.67 13.39
C ALA A 89 -2.47 7.15 13.61
N LEU A 90 -3.45 8.07 13.52
CA LEU A 90 -3.24 9.49 13.82
C LEU A 90 -3.06 9.81 15.30
N ALA A 91 -3.56 8.96 16.19
CA ALA A 91 -3.53 9.18 17.63
C ALA A 91 -2.37 8.45 18.34
N LEU A 92 -1.74 7.46 17.69
CA LEU A 92 -0.66 6.68 18.29
C LEU A 92 0.53 7.57 18.71
N THR A 93 0.96 7.46 19.97
CA THR A 93 2.14 8.17 20.50
C THR A 93 3.28 7.23 20.86
N HIS A 94 3.15 5.96 20.46
CA HIS A 94 4.13 4.90 20.68
C HIS A 94 4.02 3.88 19.56
N ASP A 95 4.99 2.97 19.50
CA ASP A 95 4.97 1.83 18.60
C ASP A 95 3.84 0.85 19.00
N GLY A 96 2.91 0.61 18.09
CA GLY A 96 1.78 -0.31 18.24
C GLY A 96 2.07 -1.75 17.79
N GLY A 97 3.30 -2.06 17.38
CA GLY A 97 3.66 -3.34 16.76
C GLY A 97 3.10 -3.48 15.34
N MET A 98 2.96 -4.71 14.85
CA MET A 98 2.56 -4.98 13.45
C MET A 98 1.11 -4.60 13.15
N GLY A 99 0.28 -4.30 14.16
CA GLY A 99 -1.16 -4.16 14.00
C GLY A 99 -1.87 -5.50 13.81
N ARG A 100 -3.12 -5.45 13.37
CA ARG A 100 -3.96 -6.64 13.16
C ARG A 100 -3.75 -7.19 11.76
N LEU A 101 -3.44 -8.49 11.64
CA LEU A 101 -3.44 -9.18 10.35
C LEU A 101 -4.84 -9.10 9.72
N ILE A 102 -4.94 -8.59 8.49
CA ILE A 102 -6.21 -8.48 7.77
C ILE A 102 -6.28 -9.34 6.52
N TYR A 103 -5.14 -9.62 5.88
CA TYR A 103 -5.13 -10.43 4.67
C TYR A 103 -3.81 -11.19 4.54
N GLN A 104 -3.92 -12.51 4.40
CA GLN A 104 -2.83 -13.42 4.09
C GLN A 104 -3.42 -14.61 3.36
N ASP A 105 -3.18 -14.67 2.06
CA ASP A 105 -3.72 -15.70 1.19
C ASP A 105 -2.64 -16.08 0.18
N ASN A 106 -1.88 -17.14 0.47
CA ASN A 106 -0.78 -17.56 -0.41
C ASN A 106 -1.25 -18.07 -1.79
N THR A 107 -2.56 -18.16 -2.03
CA THR A 107 -3.12 -18.50 -3.35
C THR A 107 -3.12 -17.30 -4.28
N HIS A 108 -3.38 -16.10 -3.73
CA HIS A 108 -3.60 -14.88 -4.51
C HIS A 108 -2.56 -13.81 -4.19
N LEU A 109 -2.10 -13.72 -2.94
CA LEU A 109 -1.15 -12.75 -2.45
C LEU A 109 0.28 -13.24 -2.65
N HIS A 110 1.07 -12.47 -3.40
CA HIS A 110 2.45 -12.81 -3.74
C HIS A 110 3.39 -11.62 -3.56
N GLY A 111 3.66 -11.28 -2.30
CA GLY A 111 4.53 -10.16 -1.93
C GLY A 111 3.87 -8.82 -2.24
N PRO A 112 2.90 -8.36 -1.42
CA PRO A 112 2.17 -7.13 -1.70
C PRO A 112 3.12 -5.94 -1.66
N LEU A 113 3.36 -5.34 -2.82
CA LEU A 113 4.38 -4.32 -3.04
C LEU A 113 3.80 -2.91 -2.90
N ALA A 114 2.78 -2.59 -3.69
CA ALA A 114 1.98 -1.37 -3.57
C ALA A 114 0.62 -1.68 -2.94
N LEU A 115 -0.01 -0.67 -2.32
CA LEU A 115 -1.32 -0.81 -1.68
C LEU A 115 -2.11 0.49 -1.87
N ALA A 116 -3.40 0.39 -2.21
CA ALA A 116 -4.31 1.52 -2.22
C ALA A 116 -5.71 1.10 -1.77
N LEU A 117 -6.50 2.09 -1.37
CA LEU A 117 -7.93 1.95 -1.19
C LEU A 117 -8.63 2.25 -2.52
N ALA A 118 -9.47 1.33 -2.97
CA ALA A 118 -10.37 1.53 -4.09
C ALA A 118 -11.57 2.40 -3.66
N PRO A 119 -12.27 3.06 -4.60
CA PRO A 119 -13.41 3.94 -4.28
C PRO A 119 -14.58 3.25 -3.55
N ASN A 120 -14.71 1.93 -3.66
CA ASN A 120 -15.66 1.10 -2.92
C ASN A 120 -15.24 0.81 -1.48
N GLY A 121 -14.03 1.21 -1.07
CA GLY A 121 -13.45 0.93 0.25
C GLY A 121 -12.65 -0.37 0.34
N ASP A 122 -12.56 -1.14 -0.74
CA ASP A 122 -11.71 -2.33 -0.80
C ASP A 122 -10.23 -1.96 -0.88
N LEU A 123 -9.37 -2.92 -0.52
CA LEU A 123 -7.93 -2.79 -0.65
C LEU A 123 -7.47 -3.47 -1.93
N VAL A 124 -6.57 -2.81 -2.63
CA VAL A 124 -5.99 -3.30 -3.88
C VAL A 124 -4.49 -3.25 -3.79
N THR A 125 -3.82 -4.36 -4.11
CA THR A 125 -2.37 -4.49 -4.06
C THR A 125 -1.79 -4.94 -5.39
N ALA A 126 -0.58 -4.47 -5.69
CA ALA A 126 0.26 -5.05 -6.73
C ALA A 126 1.15 -6.10 -6.10
N ASN A 127 1.12 -7.32 -6.61
CA ASN A 127 2.03 -8.38 -6.19
C ASN A 127 3.38 -8.17 -6.88
N GLY A 128 4.44 -7.96 -6.09
CA GLY A 128 5.80 -7.84 -6.58
C GLY A 128 6.52 -9.19 -6.74
N ASP A 129 5.89 -10.30 -6.35
CA ASP A 129 6.33 -11.68 -6.55
C ASP A 129 7.70 -12.05 -5.93
N ALA A 130 8.19 -11.24 -4.99
CA ALA A 130 9.53 -11.37 -4.43
C ALA A 130 9.69 -12.48 -3.37
N VAL A 131 8.60 -12.94 -2.76
CA VAL A 131 8.65 -13.78 -1.54
C VAL A 131 8.08 -15.18 -1.69
N ASN A 132 7.45 -15.47 -2.82
CA ASN A 132 6.88 -16.78 -3.10
C ASN A 132 7.82 -17.61 -3.98
N PRO A 133 7.76 -18.96 -3.91
CA PRO A 133 8.56 -19.81 -4.78
C PRO A 133 8.33 -19.47 -6.26
N PRO A 134 9.37 -19.46 -7.11
CA PRO A 134 9.19 -19.23 -8.53
C PRO A 134 8.25 -20.26 -9.15
N ASP A 135 7.17 -19.79 -9.76
CA ASP A 135 6.26 -20.61 -10.56
C ASP A 135 6.21 -20.03 -11.99
N PRO A 136 6.73 -20.75 -13.00
CA PRO A 136 6.69 -20.31 -14.40
C PRO A 136 5.28 -20.16 -14.99
N GLN A 137 4.26 -20.70 -14.32
CA GLN A 137 2.86 -20.56 -14.71
C GLN A 137 2.17 -19.38 -14.01
N HIS A 138 2.83 -18.76 -13.03
CA HIS A 138 2.30 -17.62 -12.31
C HIS A 138 2.48 -16.34 -13.12
N SER A 139 1.36 -15.65 -13.32
CA SER A 139 1.33 -14.33 -13.94
C SER A 139 1.52 -13.24 -12.88
N SER A 140 2.02 -12.07 -13.26
CA SER A 140 2.07 -10.95 -12.32
C SER A 140 0.70 -10.26 -12.25
N GLU A 141 0.22 -10.02 -11.03
CA GLU A 141 -1.18 -9.71 -10.78
C GLU A 141 -1.40 -8.54 -9.81
N ILE A 142 -2.54 -7.88 -10.01
CA ILE A 142 -3.18 -6.99 -9.05
C ILE A 142 -4.26 -7.79 -8.33
N VAL A 143 -4.38 -7.64 -7.01
CA VAL A 143 -5.37 -8.35 -6.18
C VAL A 143 -6.22 -7.37 -5.40
N GLU A 144 -7.53 -7.57 -5.42
CA GLU A 144 -8.53 -6.82 -4.63
C GLU A 144 -9.11 -7.72 -3.52
N PHE A 145 -9.20 -7.16 -2.33
CA PHE A 145 -9.77 -7.82 -1.16
C PHE A 145 -10.40 -6.78 -0.22
N THR A 146 -11.41 -7.20 0.53
CA THR A 146 -12.07 -6.32 1.51
C THR A 146 -11.16 -6.03 2.70
N PRO A 147 -11.35 -4.92 3.44
CA PRO A 147 -10.65 -4.69 4.71
C PRO A 147 -10.91 -5.75 5.79
N GLY A 148 -11.97 -6.54 5.60
CA GLY A 148 -12.30 -7.72 6.41
C GLY A 148 -11.53 -8.99 6.03
N GLY A 149 -10.69 -8.95 5.00
CA GLY A 149 -9.84 -10.06 4.57
C GLY A 149 -10.46 -11.03 3.58
N THR A 150 -11.56 -10.64 2.92
CA THR A 150 -12.21 -11.47 1.89
C THR A 150 -11.67 -11.13 0.51
N PHE A 151 -11.12 -12.10 -0.21
CA PHE A 151 -10.74 -11.96 -1.63
C PHE A 151 -11.95 -11.55 -2.48
N ILE A 152 -11.73 -10.62 -3.43
CA ILE A 152 -12.75 -10.15 -4.35
C ILE A 152 -12.41 -10.52 -5.79
N ALA A 153 -11.22 -10.14 -6.25
CA ALA A 153 -10.81 -10.33 -7.63
C ALA A 153 -9.29 -10.26 -7.79
N GLN A 154 -8.82 -10.73 -8.94
CA GLN A 154 -7.46 -10.50 -9.41
C GLN A 154 -7.46 -10.12 -10.89
N MET A 155 -6.42 -9.41 -11.31
CA MET A 155 -6.22 -8.97 -12.68
C MET A 155 -4.76 -9.16 -13.09
N GLN A 156 -4.54 -9.85 -14.20
CA GLN A 156 -3.21 -10.01 -14.79
C GLN A 156 -2.70 -8.67 -15.35
N VAL A 157 -1.47 -8.32 -14.99
CA VAL A 157 -0.70 -7.19 -15.52
C VAL A 157 0.33 -7.65 -16.56
N ASP A 158 0.93 -8.82 -16.34
CA ASP A 158 1.91 -9.44 -17.23
C ASP A 158 1.80 -10.97 -17.16
N PRO A 159 1.99 -11.70 -18.28
CA PRO A 159 2.03 -13.16 -18.25
C PRO A 159 3.19 -13.73 -17.42
N ALA A 160 4.27 -12.97 -17.20
CA ALA A 160 5.37 -13.35 -16.32
C ALA A 160 5.26 -12.66 -14.96
N ALA A 161 5.55 -13.39 -13.88
CA ALA A 161 5.63 -12.87 -12.52
C ALA A 161 6.66 -11.73 -12.37
N GLY A 162 6.45 -10.87 -11.37
CA GLY A 162 7.37 -9.81 -10.95
C GLY A 162 7.23 -8.48 -11.70
N ALA A 163 6.16 -8.29 -12.48
CA ALA A 163 5.97 -7.11 -13.31
C ALA A 163 5.07 -6.03 -12.67
N ALA A 164 4.11 -6.41 -11.83
CA ALA A 164 3.21 -5.46 -11.19
C ALA A 164 3.94 -4.68 -10.10
N PHE A 165 3.99 -3.35 -10.24
CA PHE A 165 4.79 -2.51 -9.35
C PHE A 165 3.96 -1.50 -8.56
N GLY A 166 3.47 -0.47 -9.26
CA GLY A 166 2.68 0.62 -8.70
C GLY A 166 1.23 0.55 -9.15
N LEU A 167 0.34 1.11 -8.34
CA LEU A 167 -1.06 1.29 -8.68
C LEU A 167 -1.62 2.56 -8.06
N ALA A 168 -2.68 3.10 -8.65
CA ALA A 168 -3.40 4.26 -8.09
C ALA A 168 -4.85 4.30 -8.57
N PHE A 169 -5.72 4.81 -7.71
CA PHE A 169 -7.05 5.27 -8.08
C PHE A 169 -7.05 6.79 -8.17
N GLY A 170 -7.84 7.32 -9.09
CA GLY A 170 -7.98 8.76 -9.30
C GLY A 170 -9.21 9.12 -10.09
N LEU A 171 -9.32 10.38 -10.45
CA LEU A 171 -10.36 10.90 -11.33
C LEU A 171 -9.74 11.48 -12.59
N SER A 172 -10.38 11.26 -13.73
CA SER A 172 -10.09 11.98 -14.96
C SER A 172 -10.42 13.47 -14.82
N SER A 173 -9.99 14.29 -15.79
CA SER A 173 -10.39 15.71 -15.89
C SER A 173 -11.91 15.92 -16.00
N SER A 174 -12.65 14.90 -16.44
CA SER A 174 -14.11 14.91 -16.51
C SER A 174 -14.80 14.41 -15.22
N GLY A 175 -14.02 14.05 -14.19
CA GLY A 175 -14.54 13.50 -12.93
C GLY A 175 -14.87 12.01 -12.96
N GLN A 176 -14.63 11.30 -14.07
CA GLN A 176 -14.81 9.84 -14.13
C GLN A 176 -13.70 9.11 -13.36
N SER A 177 -14.05 8.08 -12.60
CA SER A 177 -13.10 7.23 -11.88
C SER A 177 -12.13 6.53 -12.83
N GLN A 178 -10.86 6.50 -12.43
CA GLN A 178 -9.78 5.84 -13.15
C GLN A 178 -8.99 4.95 -12.20
N PHE A 179 -8.49 3.85 -12.77
CA PHE A 179 -7.51 2.98 -12.14
C PHE A 179 -6.28 2.92 -13.02
N ALA A 180 -5.10 3.01 -12.42
CA ALA A 180 -3.82 2.87 -13.12
C ALA A 180 -3.00 1.76 -12.47
N ALA A 181 -2.35 0.93 -13.29
CA ALA A 181 -1.37 -0.06 -12.84
C ALA A 181 -0.11 0.01 -13.71
N VAL A 182 1.05 -0.19 -13.07
CA VAL A 182 2.36 -0.21 -13.70
C VAL A 182 2.75 -1.65 -14.01
N ASN A 183 3.22 -1.87 -15.25
CA ASN A 183 3.94 -3.05 -15.68
C ASN A 183 5.42 -2.66 -15.84
N ASP A 184 6.25 -3.09 -14.90
CA ASP A 184 7.68 -2.76 -14.82
C ASP A 184 8.48 -3.48 -15.93
N SER A 185 8.12 -4.72 -16.26
CA SER A 185 8.74 -5.50 -17.36
C SER A 185 8.71 -4.78 -18.70
N THR A 186 7.63 -4.04 -18.98
CA THR A 186 7.45 -3.27 -20.22
C THR A 186 7.74 -1.78 -20.04
N ASN A 187 8.00 -1.31 -18.81
CA ASN A 187 8.11 0.10 -18.45
C ASN A 187 6.88 0.93 -18.88
N THR A 188 5.67 0.39 -18.66
CA THR A 188 4.42 1.07 -19.03
C THR A 188 3.48 1.21 -17.85
N ALA A 189 2.58 2.20 -17.94
CA ALA A 189 1.41 2.31 -17.07
C ALA A 189 0.16 2.24 -17.94
N THR A 190 -0.77 1.36 -17.58
CA THR A 190 -2.08 1.29 -18.23
C THR A 190 -3.10 1.98 -17.33
N VAL A 191 -3.92 2.84 -17.92
CA VAL A 191 -4.98 3.57 -17.22
C VAL A 191 -6.33 3.15 -17.79
N TRP A 192 -7.21 2.64 -16.94
CA TRP A 192 -8.58 2.27 -17.27
C TRP A 192 -9.54 3.31 -16.72
N THR A 193 -10.49 3.74 -17.54
CA THR A 193 -11.67 4.46 -17.05
C THR A 193 -12.66 3.44 -16.51
N LEU A 194 -12.95 3.54 -15.22
CA LEU A 194 -13.88 2.65 -14.54
C LEU A 194 -15.31 3.00 -14.92
N ARG A 195 -16.16 1.98 -15.04
CA ARG A 195 -17.58 2.20 -15.27
C ARG A 195 -18.18 2.92 -14.06
N PRO A 196 -19.15 3.82 -14.26
CA PRO A 196 -19.90 4.39 -13.16
C PRO A 196 -20.49 3.26 -12.31
N SER A 197 -20.35 3.35 -10.99
CA SER A 197 -21.07 2.44 -10.09
C SER A 197 -22.56 2.63 -10.32
N SER A 198 -23.23 1.63 -10.90
CA SER A 198 -24.68 1.55 -10.83
C SER A 198 -25.02 1.34 -9.36
N GLY A 199 -25.53 2.37 -8.69
CA GLY A 199 -25.98 2.24 -7.31
C GLY A 199 -26.97 1.09 -7.18
N ASN A 200 -26.72 0.19 -6.23
CA ASN A 200 -27.75 -0.71 -5.70
C ASN A 200 -28.54 0.03 -4.63
#